data_AF-A0A2H0XQF2-F1
#
_entry.id   AF-A0A2H0XQF2-F1
#
_cell.length_a   1.000
_cell.length_b   1.000
_cell.length_c   1.000
_cell.angle_alpha   90.00
_cell.angle_beta   90.00
_cell.angle_gamma   90.00
#
_symmetry.space_group_name_H-M   'P 1'
#
loop_
_entity.id
_entity.type
_entity.pdbx_description
1 polymer ?
#
loop_
_entity_poly.entity_id
_entity_poly.type
_entity_poly.pdbx_seq_one_letter_code
_entity_poly.pdbx_strand_id
1 'polypeptide(L)'
;MTEYKDLTGLDKAAILFKTLGANLALQMFKGLNKSQLQKIRQHMASIASVPFDVKKAVLEEFYFSFVTEKFTPAGEETKKPFEYLNDLSDNQIISLIAAESPVIMALTVAQLSVDRQIKILQALPPPTQPRVMAEIGHIGDIPLEGVVSIANELKEKASFLPRASEYSRGGGENVAGILSQMAPKDERRFLEHLEKEAPELVQQVKHFYFTFDDMTKLPQTVVSDVLKSVEASEVAYALKGQPDEIKEFFMSSLPQRTQIILQDEMQLLDGPQPRRKVEAAQKKIVDKARELEKEGRFRLEDFMDADFIE
;
A
#
# COMPACT_ATOMS: atom_id res chain seq x y z
N MET A 1 -4.20 55.69 -20.10
CA MET A 1 -3.91 54.33 -20.63
C MET A 1 -4.75 53.37 -19.82
N THR A 2 -5.39 52.38 -20.44
CA THR A 2 -6.26 51.44 -19.71
C THR A 2 -5.40 50.56 -18.80
N GLU A 3 -5.56 50.68 -17.48
CA GLU A 3 -4.86 49.83 -16.51
C GLU A 3 -5.64 48.53 -16.28
N TYR A 4 -4.91 47.43 -16.06
CA TYR A 4 -5.50 46.09 -15.92
C TYR A 4 -6.48 45.99 -14.74
N LYS A 5 -6.22 46.73 -13.64
CA LYS A 5 -7.02 46.69 -12.42
C LYS A 5 -8.41 47.33 -12.58
N ASP A 6 -8.59 48.17 -13.59
CA ASP A 6 -9.84 48.90 -13.84
C ASP A 6 -10.75 48.19 -14.84
N LEU A 7 -10.33 47.03 -15.36
CA LEU A 7 -11.07 46.29 -16.37
C LEU A 7 -12.23 45.50 -15.78
N THR A 8 -13.44 45.74 -16.29
CA THR A 8 -14.59 44.89 -15.98
C THR A 8 -14.52 43.55 -16.70
N GLY A 9 -15.30 42.56 -16.26
CA GLY A 9 -15.37 41.26 -16.95
C GLY A 9 -15.78 41.37 -18.43
N LEU A 10 -16.59 42.38 -18.80
CA LEU A 10 -16.96 42.67 -20.18
C LEU A 10 -15.81 43.28 -20.99
N ASP A 11 -14.98 44.12 -20.35
CA ASP A 11 -13.77 44.67 -20.97
C ASP A 11 -12.74 43.59 -21.23
N LYS A 12 -12.54 42.68 -20.26
CA LYS A 12 -11.65 41.52 -20.40
C LYS A 12 -12.12 40.58 -21.52
N ALA A 13 -13.43 40.29 -21.57
CA ALA A 13 -14.02 39.53 -22.67
C ALA A 13 -13.83 40.24 -24.03
N ALA A 14 -14.07 41.55 -24.09
CA ALA A 14 -13.84 42.33 -25.31
C ALA A 14 -12.38 42.30 -25.78
N ILE A 15 -11.43 42.37 -24.84
CA ILE A 15 -9.99 42.23 -25.12
C ILE A 15 -9.68 40.85 -25.70
N LEU A 16 -10.19 39.77 -25.10
CA LEU A 16 -10.00 38.39 -25.62
C LEU A 16 -10.57 38.21 -27.02
N PHE A 17 -11.76 38.73 -27.29
CA PHE A 17 -12.38 38.69 -28.62
C PHE A 17 -11.56 39.47 -29.66
N LYS A 18 -10.93 40.58 -29.25
CA LYS A 18 -10.07 41.38 -30.12
C LYS A 18 -8.70 40.75 -30.36
N THR A 19 -8.16 39.99 -29.41
CA THR A 19 -6.85 39.35 -29.52
C THR A 19 -6.89 37.99 -30.22
N LEU A 20 -7.88 37.15 -29.89
CA LEU A 20 -8.03 35.79 -30.42
C LEU A 20 -8.91 35.73 -31.68
N GLY A 21 -9.67 36.80 -31.93
CA GLY A 21 -10.68 36.85 -32.98
C GLY A 21 -12.01 36.25 -32.51
N ALA A 22 -13.10 36.75 -33.11
CA ALA A 22 -14.46 36.42 -32.67
C ALA A 22 -14.79 34.92 -32.77
N ASN A 23 -14.30 34.23 -33.79
CA ASN A 23 -14.61 32.81 -34.00
C ASN A 23 -14.00 31.92 -32.91
N LEU A 24 -12.72 32.14 -32.60
CA LEU A 24 -12.01 31.36 -31.58
C LEU A 24 -12.54 31.70 -30.18
N ALA A 25 -12.74 32.99 -29.90
CA ALA A 25 -13.28 33.42 -28.62
C ALA A 25 -14.69 32.83 -28.36
N LEU A 26 -15.59 32.81 -29.36
CA LEU A 26 -16.92 32.21 -29.22
C LEU A 26 -16.89 30.71 -28.87
N GLN A 27 -15.89 29.97 -29.32
CA GLN A 27 -15.74 28.55 -28.96
C GLN A 27 -15.28 28.34 -27.52
N MET A 28 -14.63 29.34 -26.91
CA MET A 28 -14.10 29.26 -25.55
C MET A 28 -15.14 29.64 -24.48
N PHE A 29 -16.17 30.43 -24.83
CA PHE A 29 -17.25 30.79 -23.90
C PHE A 29 -18.49 29.92 -24.12
N LYS A 30 -18.85 29.07 -23.16
CA LYS A 30 -20.09 28.30 -23.19
C LYS A 30 -21.29 29.16 -22.76
N GLY A 31 -22.40 29.10 -23.50
CA GLY A 31 -23.69 29.65 -23.04
C GLY A 31 -23.88 31.17 -23.15
N LEU A 32 -23.07 31.88 -23.94
CA LEU A 32 -23.30 33.33 -24.18
C LEU A 32 -24.63 33.57 -24.89
N ASN A 33 -25.49 34.40 -24.29
CA ASN A 33 -26.73 34.81 -24.91
C ASN A 33 -26.53 36.05 -25.83
N LYS A 34 -27.53 36.33 -26.69
CA LYS A 34 -27.46 37.46 -27.65
C LYS A 34 -27.24 38.82 -26.97
N SER A 35 -27.78 39.02 -25.78
CA SER A 35 -27.63 40.27 -25.01
C SER A 35 -26.20 40.45 -24.49
N GLN A 36 -25.58 39.39 -23.98
CA GLN A 36 -24.19 39.39 -23.53
C GLN A 36 -23.22 39.62 -24.69
N LEU A 37 -23.45 38.98 -25.83
CA LEU A 37 -22.62 39.19 -27.02
C LEU A 37 -22.72 40.63 -27.54
N GLN A 38 -23.92 41.23 -27.49
CA GLN A 38 -24.13 42.63 -27.84
C GLN A 38 -23.33 43.57 -26.92
N LYS A 39 -23.35 43.32 -25.60
CA LYS A 39 -22.58 44.10 -24.62
C LYS A 39 -21.08 43.97 -24.85
N ILE A 40 -20.57 42.75 -25.07
CA ILE A 40 -19.15 42.51 -25.37
C ILE A 40 -18.74 43.29 -26.64
N ARG A 41 -19.56 43.25 -27.70
CA ARG A 41 -19.28 44.01 -28.94
C ARG A 41 -19.26 45.52 -28.74
N GLN A 42 -20.12 46.06 -27.87
CA GLN A 42 -20.12 47.48 -27.53
C GLN A 42 -18.82 47.88 -26.82
N HIS A 43 -18.36 47.06 -25.88
CA HIS A 43 -17.08 47.26 -25.19
C HIS A 43 -15.87 47.07 -26.13
N MET A 44 -15.94 46.15 -27.11
CA MET A 44 -14.90 46.02 -28.13
C MET A 44 -14.75 47.30 -28.98
N ALA A 45 -15.85 48.00 -29.24
CA ALA A 45 -15.85 49.24 -30.02
C ALA A 45 -15.33 50.45 -29.21
N SER A 46 -15.55 50.47 -27.89
CA SER A 46 -15.03 51.54 -27.02
C SER A 46 -13.53 51.38 -26.73
N ILE A 47 -13.01 50.15 -26.74
CA ILE A 47 -11.60 49.86 -26.46
C ILE A 47 -10.78 49.97 -27.75
N ALA A 48 -10.28 51.18 -28.03
CA ALA A 48 -9.53 51.49 -29.26
C ALA A 48 -8.15 50.80 -29.33
N SER A 49 -7.32 50.94 -28.29
CA SER A 49 -5.98 50.35 -28.23
C SER A 49 -5.67 49.88 -26.81
N VAL A 50 -5.13 48.67 -26.70
CA VAL A 50 -4.82 48.01 -25.44
C VAL A 50 -3.32 47.70 -25.44
N PRO A 51 -2.57 48.13 -24.41
CA PRO A 51 -1.16 47.79 -24.26
C PRO A 51 -0.92 46.27 -24.29
N PHE A 52 0.26 45.86 -24.74
CA PHE A 52 0.61 44.44 -24.83
C PHE A 52 0.54 43.75 -23.45
N ASP A 53 1.02 44.41 -22.40
CA ASP A 53 1.05 43.85 -21.05
C ASP A 53 -0.36 43.56 -20.51
N VAL A 54 -1.32 44.42 -20.84
CA VAL A 54 -2.73 44.24 -20.46
C VAL A 54 -3.36 43.09 -21.25
N LYS A 55 -3.05 42.95 -22.55
CA LYS A 55 -3.50 41.80 -23.36
C LYS A 55 -2.95 40.49 -22.81
N LYS A 56 -1.66 40.47 -22.46
CA LYS A 56 -0.98 39.31 -21.87
C LYS A 56 -1.63 38.92 -20.54
N ALA A 57 -1.82 39.86 -19.63
CA ALA A 57 -2.43 39.60 -18.33
C ALA A 57 -3.87 39.05 -18.45
N VAL A 58 -4.69 39.61 -19.35
CA VAL A 58 -6.05 39.11 -19.60
C VAL A 58 -6.06 37.70 -20.21
N LEU A 59 -5.12 37.40 -21.11
CA LEU A 59 -4.97 36.06 -21.69
C LEU A 59 -4.52 35.03 -20.65
N GLU A 60 -3.57 35.40 -19.78
CA GLU A 60 -3.09 34.54 -18.69
C GLU A 60 -4.20 34.25 -17.67
N GLU A 61 -4.95 35.28 -17.25
CA GLU A 61 -6.11 35.13 -16.36
C GLU A 61 -7.18 34.22 -16.97
N PHE A 62 -7.49 34.40 -18.26
CA PHE A 62 -8.49 33.58 -18.93
C PHE A 62 -8.01 32.15 -19.17
N TYR A 63 -6.75 31.95 -19.55
CA TYR A 63 -6.15 30.63 -19.68
C TYR A 63 -6.17 29.89 -18.34
N PHE A 64 -5.80 30.58 -17.25
CA PHE A 64 -5.89 30.05 -15.89
C PHE A 64 -7.31 29.61 -15.56
N SER A 65 -8.31 30.48 -15.73
CA SER A 65 -9.72 30.17 -15.48
C SER A 65 -10.22 29.00 -16.34
N PHE A 66 -9.86 28.98 -17.63
CA PHE A 66 -10.32 27.96 -18.59
C PHE A 66 -9.69 26.58 -18.33
N VAL A 67 -8.41 26.55 -17.95
CA VAL A 67 -7.73 25.33 -17.51
C VAL A 67 -8.36 24.85 -16.20
N THR A 68 -8.58 25.73 -15.22
CA THR A 68 -9.21 25.33 -13.95
C THR A 68 -10.63 24.75 -14.13
N GLU A 69 -11.44 25.27 -15.05
CA GLU A 69 -12.78 24.72 -15.37
C GLU A 69 -12.74 23.37 -16.08
N LYS A 70 -11.71 23.10 -16.90
CA LYS A 70 -11.54 21.80 -17.56
C LYS A 70 -10.90 20.74 -16.64
N PHE A 71 -10.28 21.16 -15.54
CA PHE A 71 -9.66 20.29 -14.54
C PHE A 71 -10.47 20.16 -13.24
N THR A 72 -11.75 20.56 -13.23
CA THR A 72 -12.71 20.06 -12.24
C THR A 72 -13.47 18.86 -12.81
N PRO A 73 -12.95 17.63 -12.71
CA PRO A 73 -13.87 16.50 -12.60
C PRO A 73 -14.67 16.72 -11.32
N ALA A 74 -15.96 16.41 -11.37
CA ALA A 74 -16.84 16.49 -10.22
C ALA A 74 -16.24 15.66 -9.05
N GLY A 75 -16.04 16.29 -7.89
CA GLY A 75 -15.80 15.63 -6.61
C GLY A 75 -14.38 15.74 -6.03
N GLU A 76 -14.25 16.55 -4.98
CA GLU A 76 -13.45 16.34 -3.75
C GLU A 76 -11.93 15.98 -3.77
N GLU A 77 -11.24 15.70 -4.88
CA GLU A 77 -9.87 15.14 -4.86
C GLU A 77 -8.67 16.12 -4.73
N THR A 78 -8.85 17.41 -4.43
CA THR A 78 -7.71 18.36 -4.33
C THR A 78 -7.16 18.58 -2.93
N LYS A 79 -7.27 17.61 -2.01
CA LYS A 79 -6.65 17.78 -0.68
C LYS A 79 -5.24 17.24 -0.56
N LYS A 80 -4.83 16.25 -1.37
CA LYS A 80 -3.48 15.63 -1.29
C LYS A 80 -3.05 14.97 -2.61
N PRO A 81 -2.41 15.72 -3.53
CA PRO A 81 -2.06 15.20 -4.86
C PRO A 81 -1.11 13.99 -4.85
N PHE A 82 -0.36 13.77 -3.76
CA PHE A 82 0.61 12.69 -3.61
C PHE A 82 0.23 11.57 -2.63
N GLU A 83 -1.03 11.51 -2.17
CA GLU A 83 -1.44 10.54 -1.15
C GLU A 83 -1.15 9.07 -1.52
N TYR A 84 -1.22 8.74 -2.82
CA TYR A 84 -0.93 7.41 -3.35
C TYR A 84 0.52 6.94 -3.13
N LEU A 85 1.47 7.85 -2.87
CA LEU A 85 2.86 7.47 -2.57
C LEU A 85 2.99 6.68 -1.25
N ASN A 86 2.01 6.82 -0.35
CA ASN A 86 1.98 6.08 0.90
C ASN A 86 1.75 4.57 0.69
N ASP A 87 1.08 4.20 -0.41
CA ASP A 87 0.76 2.80 -0.74
C ASP A 87 1.88 2.10 -1.53
N LEU A 88 2.89 2.85 -1.99
CA LEU A 88 4.03 2.31 -2.73
C LEU A 88 5.14 1.88 -1.78
N SER A 89 5.77 0.74 -2.05
CA SER A 89 7.00 0.30 -1.39
C SER A 89 8.20 1.18 -1.78
N ASP A 90 9.26 1.16 -0.97
CA ASP A 90 10.46 1.97 -1.22
C ASP A 90 11.11 1.68 -2.59
N ASN A 91 11.13 0.39 -3.00
CA ASN A 91 11.63 -0.01 -4.32
C ASN A 91 10.78 0.51 -5.48
N GLN A 92 9.46 0.56 -5.30
CA GLN A 92 8.55 1.12 -6.31
C GLN A 92 8.76 2.63 -6.44
N ILE A 93 8.96 3.35 -5.31
CA ILE A 93 9.28 4.77 -5.35
C ILE A 93 10.60 5.03 -6.07
N ILE A 94 11.66 4.27 -5.75
CA ILE A 94 12.96 4.38 -6.43
C ILE A 94 12.79 4.17 -7.94
N SER A 95 12.02 3.15 -8.33
CA SER A 95 11.77 2.83 -9.74
C SER A 95 10.94 3.90 -10.45
N LEU A 96 9.97 4.49 -9.74
CA LEU A 96 9.14 5.58 -10.24
C LEU A 96 9.96 6.82 -10.56
N ILE A 97 10.90 7.19 -9.67
CA ILE A 97 11.66 8.44 -9.79
C ILE A 97 13.01 8.29 -10.48
N ALA A 98 13.49 7.06 -10.75
CA ALA A 98 14.83 6.83 -11.29
C ALA A 98 15.10 7.54 -12.63
N ALA A 99 14.07 7.69 -13.47
CA ALA A 99 14.16 8.34 -14.78
C ALA A 99 13.79 9.84 -14.75
N GLU A 100 13.49 10.38 -13.56
CA GLU A 100 12.98 11.74 -13.41
C GLU A 100 14.10 12.79 -13.22
N SER A 101 13.72 14.06 -13.32
CA SER A 101 14.65 15.16 -13.01
C SER A 101 14.84 15.33 -11.48
N PRO A 102 15.96 15.94 -11.02
CA PRO A 102 16.19 16.18 -9.60
C PRO A 102 15.07 16.94 -8.89
N VAL A 103 14.39 17.86 -9.60
CA VAL A 103 13.25 18.64 -9.09
C VAL A 103 12.06 17.73 -8.80
N ILE A 104 11.74 16.82 -9.74
CA ILE A 104 10.63 15.87 -9.58
C ILE A 104 10.95 14.86 -8.48
N MET A 105 12.19 14.33 -8.47
CA MET A 105 12.67 13.47 -7.38
C MET A 105 12.51 14.15 -6.02
N ALA A 106 12.92 15.40 -5.90
CA ALA A 106 12.80 16.18 -4.67
C ALA A 106 11.35 16.38 -4.25
N LEU A 107 10.48 16.75 -5.21
CA LEU A 107 9.06 16.94 -4.96
C LEU A 107 8.40 15.66 -4.46
N THR A 108 8.74 14.49 -5.04
CA THR A 108 8.25 13.18 -4.60
C THR A 108 8.77 12.81 -3.21
N VAL A 109 10.10 12.92 -2.99
CA VAL A 109 10.74 12.57 -1.73
C VAL A 109 10.18 13.42 -0.59
N ALA A 110 9.98 14.73 -0.80
CA ALA A 110 9.45 15.64 0.22
C ALA A 110 8.05 15.28 0.75
N GLN A 111 7.28 14.43 0.06
CA GLN A 111 5.96 13.97 0.50
C GLN A 111 6.01 12.75 1.43
N LEU A 112 7.17 12.11 1.56
CA LEU A 112 7.34 10.89 2.35
C LEU A 112 7.66 11.21 3.81
N SER A 113 7.52 10.23 4.71
CA SER A 113 8.02 10.34 6.08
C SER A 113 9.56 10.46 6.10
N VAL A 114 10.11 11.09 7.15
CA VAL A 114 11.55 11.36 7.27
C VAL A 114 12.39 10.08 7.11
N ASP A 115 11.97 8.97 7.72
CA ASP A 115 12.68 7.69 7.60
C ASP A 115 12.74 7.19 6.15
N ARG A 116 11.63 7.33 5.42
CA ARG A 116 11.56 6.95 4.01
C ARG A 116 12.37 7.91 3.15
N GLN A 117 12.35 9.21 3.43
CA GLN A 117 13.17 10.20 2.72
C GLN A 117 14.65 9.81 2.76
N ILE A 118 15.17 9.49 3.95
CA ILE A 118 16.56 9.07 4.14
C ILE A 118 16.87 7.81 3.33
N LYS A 119 16.03 6.77 3.43
CA LYS A 119 16.21 5.51 2.69
C LYS A 119 16.23 5.73 1.17
N ILE A 120 15.26 6.48 0.65
CA ILE A 120 15.15 6.74 -0.79
C ILE A 120 16.35 7.58 -1.26
N LEU A 121 16.74 8.63 -0.54
CA LEU A 121 17.90 9.45 -0.90
C LEU A 121 19.19 8.62 -0.92
N GLN A 122 19.42 7.75 0.06
CA GLN A 122 20.60 6.88 0.09
C GLN A 122 20.64 5.86 -1.05
N ALA A 123 19.47 5.43 -1.55
CA ALA A 123 19.36 4.52 -2.67
C ALA A 123 19.57 5.17 -4.05
N LEU A 124 19.52 6.50 -4.13
CA LEU A 124 19.82 7.23 -5.37
C LEU A 124 21.32 7.21 -5.70
N PRO A 125 21.71 7.33 -6.98
CA PRO A 125 23.11 7.44 -7.38
C PRO A 125 23.86 8.55 -6.60
N PRO A 126 25.09 8.32 -6.10
CA PRO A 126 25.84 9.31 -5.33
C PRO A 126 25.89 10.74 -5.92
N PRO A 127 26.03 10.96 -7.24
CA PRO A 127 26.05 12.32 -7.80
C PRO A 127 24.67 13.01 -7.84
N THR A 128 23.57 12.28 -7.73
CA THR A 128 22.22 12.86 -7.76
C THR A 128 21.73 13.26 -6.36
N GLN A 129 22.16 12.56 -5.32
CA GLN A 129 21.77 12.83 -3.92
C GLN A 129 21.89 14.31 -3.51
N PRO A 130 23.04 15.00 -3.66
CA PRO A 130 23.16 16.41 -3.25
C PRO A 130 22.28 17.35 -4.08
N ARG A 131 21.99 16.99 -5.35
CA ARG A 131 21.13 17.79 -6.23
C ARG A 131 19.68 17.71 -5.76
N VAL A 132 19.19 16.50 -5.52
CA VAL A 132 17.84 16.28 -4.99
C VAL A 132 17.67 16.98 -3.64
N MET A 133 18.68 16.89 -2.77
CA MET A 133 18.64 17.53 -1.46
C MET A 133 18.64 19.06 -1.53
N ALA A 134 19.34 19.66 -2.50
CA ALA A 134 19.27 21.10 -2.76
C ALA A 134 17.88 21.51 -3.24
N GLU A 135 17.30 20.76 -4.19
CA GLU A 135 15.96 21.04 -4.73
C GLU A 135 14.86 20.94 -3.66
N ILE A 136 14.97 20.03 -2.67
CA ILE A 136 14.02 19.95 -1.56
C ILE A 136 13.88 21.28 -0.82
N GLY A 137 14.97 22.05 -0.70
CA GLY A 137 14.96 23.38 -0.09
C GLY A 137 14.24 24.46 -0.92
N HIS A 138 14.04 24.23 -2.22
CA HIS A 138 13.49 25.18 -3.18
C HIS A 138 12.09 24.81 -3.72
N ILE A 139 11.47 23.74 -3.22
CA ILE A 139 10.14 23.28 -3.67
C ILE A 139 9.07 24.39 -3.55
N GLY A 140 9.21 25.29 -2.58
CA GLY A 140 8.26 26.39 -2.36
C GLY A 140 8.13 27.37 -3.53
N ASP A 141 9.09 27.39 -4.47
CA ASP A 141 9.09 28.26 -5.64
C ASP A 141 8.25 27.68 -6.80
N ILE A 142 7.77 26.43 -6.69
CA ILE A 142 7.00 25.76 -7.72
C ILE A 142 5.51 26.11 -7.57
N PRO A 143 4.85 26.67 -8.61
CA PRO A 143 3.42 26.93 -8.57
C PRO A 143 2.61 25.67 -8.30
N LEU A 144 1.52 25.80 -7.55
CA LEU A 144 0.66 24.68 -7.14
C LEU A 144 0.15 23.86 -8.34
N GLU A 145 -0.12 24.51 -9.46
CA GLU A 145 -0.58 23.88 -10.69
C GLU A 145 0.49 22.94 -11.28
N GLY A 146 1.76 23.36 -11.22
CA GLY A 146 2.90 22.54 -11.62
C GLY A 146 3.05 21.32 -10.72
N VAL A 147 2.90 21.52 -9.40
CA VAL A 147 2.92 20.43 -8.41
C VAL A 147 1.82 19.40 -8.68
N VAL A 148 0.58 19.85 -8.91
CA VAL A 148 -0.57 18.97 -9.21
C VAL A 148 -0.38 18.24 -10.54
N SER A 149 0.13 18.91 -11.57
CA SER A 149 0.41 18.30 -12.87
C SER A 149 1.44 17.17 -12.75
N ILE A 150 2.56 17.43 -12.05
CA ILE A 150 3.61 16.43 -11.81
C ILE A 150 3.05 15.25 -11.01
N ALA A 151 2.24 15.53 -9.98
CA ALA A 151 1.66 14.49 -9.15
C ALA A 151 0.76 13.53 -9.94
N ASN A 152 -0.05 14.07 -10.87
CA ASN A 152 -0.92 13.27 -11.73
C ASN A 152 -0.12 12.42 -12.73
N GLU A 153 0.93 12.98 -13.34
CA GLU A 153 1.81 12.23 -14.24
C GLU A 153 2.51 11.07 -13.50
N LEU A 154 3.02 11.34 -12.31
CA LEU A 154 3.62 10.31 -11.45
C LEU A 154 2.58 9.27 -10.99
N LYS A 155 1.33 9.67 -10.72
CA LYS A 155 0.24 8.75 -10.36
C LYS A 155 -0.08 7.79 -11.51
N GLU A 156 -0.12 8.31 -12.74
CA GLU A 156 -0.28 7.49 -13.94
C GLU A 156 0.89 6.51 -14.11
N LYS A 157 2.14 6.98 -14.04
CA LYS A 157 3.35 6.13 -14.09
C LYS A 157 3.34 5.07 -12.99
N ALA A 158 2.93 5.42 -11.77
CA ALA A 158 2.83 4.50 -10.65
C ALA A 158 1.81 3.37 -10.88
N SER A 159 0.75 3.62 -11.66
CA SER A 159 -0.26 2.59 -11.98
C SER A 159 0.29 1.45 -12.84
N PHE A 160 1.39 1.69 -13.57
CA PHE A 160 2.09 0.68 -14.37
C PHE A 160 3.20 -0.05 -13.61
N LEU A 161 3.51 0.36 -12.38
CA LEU A 161 4.48 -0.35 -11.57
C LEU A 161 3.90 -1.69 -11.11
N PRO A 162 4.67 -2.79 -11.21
CA PRO A 162 4.28 -4.04 -10.61
C PRO A 162 3.97 -3.82 -9.13
N ARG A 163 2.75 -4.15 -8.70
CA ARG A 163 2.40 -4.07 -7.29
C ARG A 163 3.19 -5.14 -6.54
N ALA A 164 3.87 -4.76 -5.46
CA ALA A 164 4.65 -5.69 -4.64
C ALA A 164 3.84 -6.89 -4.14
N SER A 165 2.50 -6.81 -4.15
CA SER A 165 1.60 -7.91 -3.82
C SER A 165 1.64 -9.08 -4.82
N GLU A 166 2.15 -8.91 -6.05
CA GLU A 166 2.13 -9.96 -7.08
C GLU A 166 3.50 -10.61 -7.34
N TYR A 167 4.60 -10.07 -6.79
CA TYR A 167 5.94 -10.66 -6.92
C TYR A 167 6.50 -11.06 -5.55
N SER A 168 6.14 -12.27 -5.10
CA SER A 168 6.94 -12.95 -4.08
C SER A 168 8.30 -13.29 -4.70
N ARG A 169 9.40 -12.80 -4.10
CA ARG A 169 10.77 -13.14 -4.53
C ARG A 169 11.17 -14.59 -4.18
N GLY A 170 10.22 -15.44 -3.79
CA GLY A 170 10.50 -16.74 -3.18
C GLY A 170 11.11 -16.57 -1.78
N GLY A 171 11.93 -17.53 -1.37
CA GLY A 171 12.60 -17.53 -0.05
C GLY A 171 11.96 -18.47 0.97
N GLY A 172 12.54 -18.50 2.18
CA GLY A 172 12.13 -19.42 3.25
C GLY A 172 10.65 -19.31 3.63
N GLU A 173 10.10 -18.10 3.69
CA GLU A 173 8.69 -17.86 4.04
C GLU A 173 7.73 -18.49 3.02
N ASN A 174 8.01 -18.30 1.72
CA ASN A 174 7.19 -18.88 0.66
C ASN A 174 7.26 -20.42 0.68
N VAL A 175 8.47 -20.97 0.84
CA VAL A 175 8.66 -22.41 0.94
C VAL A 175 7.96 -22.98 2.18
N ALA A 176 8.04 -22.30 3.34
CA ALA A 176 7.31 -22.69 4.55
C ALA A 176 5.79 -22.72 4.33
N GLY A 177 5.24 -21.69 3.65
CA GLY A 177 3.82 -21.63 3.32
C GLY A 177 3.35 -22.68 2.31
N ILE A 178 4.22 -23.10 1.39
CA ILE A 178 3.97 -24.23 0.49
C ILE A 178 3.97 -25.54 1.30
N LEU A 179 5.00 -25.77 2.12
CA LEU A 179 5.16 -26.98 2.92
C LEU A 179 4.00 -27.17 3.89
N SER A 180 3.54 -26.10 4.58
CA SER A 180 2.42 -26.18 5.52
C SER A 180 1.10 -26.59 4.85
N GLN A 181 0.95 -26.32 3.54
CA GLN A 181 -0.24 -26.71 2.78
C GLN A 181 -0.18 -28.13 2.23
N MET A 182 1.02 -28.72 2.15
CA MET A 182 1.20 -30.08 1.63
C MET A 182 0.59 -31.15 2.53
N ALA A 183 0.48 -32.37 1.98
CA ALA A 183 0.18 -33.55 2.78
C ALA A 183 1.41 -33.92 3.63
N PRO A 184 1.24 -34.40 4.87
CA PRO A 184 2.36 -34.68 5.80
C PRO A 184 3.45 -35.59 5.22
N LYS A 185 3.06 -36.53 4.35
CA LYS A 185 3.99 -37.45 3.67
C LYS A 185 4.88 -36.73 2.66
N ASP A 186 4.31 -35.82 1.87
CA ASP A 186 5.06 -35.07 0.85
C ASP A 186 5.90 -33.99 1.49
N GLU A 187 5.34 -33.27 2.47
CA GLU A 187 6.03 -32.26 3.29
C GLU A 187 7.35 -32.80 3.87
N ARG A 188 7.31 -33.93 4.59
CA ARG A 188 8.52 -34.56 5.13
C ARG A 188 9.52 -34.95 4.04
N ARG A 189 9.03 -35.53 2.94
CA ARG A 189 9.90 -35.88 1.80
C ARG A 189 10.61 -34.65 1.25
N PHE A 190 9.89 -33.54 1.06
CA PHE A 190 10.47 -32.31 0.52
C PHE A 190 11.43 -31.65 1.51
N LEU A 191 11.11 -31.62 2.80
CA LEU A 191 12.02 -31.12 3.84
C LEU A 191 13.34 -31.92 3.88
N GLU A 192 13.28 -33.26 3.86
CA GLU A 192 14.47 -34.12 3.85
C GLU A 192 15.36 -33.89 2.61
N HIS A 193 14.76 -33.56 1.46
CA HIS A 193 15.53 -33.21 0.25
C HIS A 193 16.09 -31.80 0.35
N LEU A 194 15.32 -30.86 0.89
CA LEU A 194 15.73 -29.47 1.06
C LEU A 194 16.91 -29.35 2.02
N GLU A 195 16.95 -30.16 3.08
CA GLU A 195 18.08 -30.24 4.01
C GLU A 195 19.39 -30.67 3.34
N LYS A 196 19.31 -31.49 2.29
CA LYS A 196 20.48 -31.98 1.54
C LYS A 196 20.94 -31.00 0.48
N GLU A 197 20.00 -30.43 -0.27
CA GLU A 197 20.29 -29.58 -1.43
C GLU A 197 20.54 -28.11 -1.06
N ALA A 198 19.82 -27.59 -0.05
CA ALA A 198 19.84 -26.18 0.31
C ALA A 198 19.69 -25.97 1.84
N PRO A 199 20.71 -26.35 2.64
CA PRO A 199 20.63 -26.25 4.11
C PRO A 199 20.42 -24.82 4.62
N GLU A 200 20.98 -23.82 3.94
CA GLU A 200 20.75 -22.41 4.28
C GLU A 200 19.28 -21.98 4.09
N LEU A 201 18.61 -22.51 3.05
CA LEU A 201 17.20 -22.28 2.82
C LEU A 201 16.34 -22.97 3.90
N VAL A 202 16.75 -24.15 4.38
CA VAL A 202 16.05 -24.80 5.50
C VAL A 202 16.09 -23.95 6.76
N GLN A 203 17.21 -23.30 7.06
CA GLN A 203 17.28 -22.37 8.20
C GLN A 203 16.28 -21.22 8.03
N GLN A 204 16.19 -20.65 6.83
CA GLN A 204 15.19 -19.62 6.54
C GLN A 204 13.76 -20.14 6.65
N VAL A 205 13.49 -21.35 6.15
CA VAL A 205 12.16 -21.99 6.24
C VAL A 205 11.76 -22.19 7.69
N LYS A 206 12.67 -22.64 8.55
CA LYS A 206 12.40 -22.90 9.98
C LYS A 206 11.86 -21.68 10.73
N HIS A 207 12.28 -20.47 10.37
CA HIS A 207 11.74 -19.23 10.96
C HIS A 207 10.25 -19.03 10.70
N PHE A 208 9.74 -19.50 9.56
CA PHE A 208 8.35 -19.32 9.14
C PHE A 208 7.53 -20.63 9.23
N TYR A 209 8.21 -21.74 9.51
CA TYR A 209 7.63 -23.08 9.53
C TYR A 209 7.16 -23.46 10.93
N PHE A 210 5.91 -23.13 11.21
CA PHE A 210 5.22 -23.45 12.45
C PHE A 210 4.45 -24.78 12.35
N THR A 211 4.72 -25.69 13.28
CA THR A 211 4.11 -27.02 13.37
C THR A 211 3.24 -27.18 14.61
N PHE A 212 2.57 -28.33 14.76
CA PHE A 212 1.77 -28.62 15.95
C PHE A 212 2.62 -28.71 17.22
N ASP A 213 3.85 -29.22 17.11
CA ASP A 213 4.75 -29.37 18.26
C ASP A 213 5.22 -27.99 18.76
N ASP A 214 5.37 -27.02 17.85
CA ASP A 214 5.73 -25.63 18.17
C ASP A 214 4.63 -24.89 18.93
N MET A 215 3.39 -25.38 18.97
CA MET A 215 2.33 -24.81 19.80
C MET A 215 2.72 -24.74 21.28
N THR A 216 3.59 -25.63 21.74
CA THR A 216 4.09 -25.64 23.12
C THR A 216 4.99 -24.44 23.46
N LYS A 217 5.56 -23.79 22.45
CA LYS A 217 6.38 -22.58 22.58
C LYS A 217 5.52 -21.32 22.74
N LEU A 218 4.24 -21.40 22.38
CA LEU A 218 3.35 -20.25 22.47
C LEU A 218 2.90 -20.01 23.91
N PRO A 219 2.61 -18.75 24.29
CA PRO A 219 2.00 -18.44 25.57
C PRO A 219 0.68 -19.20 25.75
N GLN A 220 0.41 -19.70 26.96
CA GLN A 220 -0.83 -20.45 27.25
C GLN A 220 -2.11 -19.67 26.88
N THR A 221 -2.07 -18.34 26.95
CA THR A 221 -3.19 -17.47 26.52
C THR A 221 -3.46 -17.59 25.01
N VAL A 222 -2.42 -17.63 24.19
CA VAL A 222 -2.53 -17.81 22.73
C VAL A 222 -3.02 -19.22 22.42
N VAL A 223 -2.43 -20.23 23.05
CA VAL A 223 -2.85 -21.63 22.90
C VAL A 223 -4.32 -21.81 23.29
N SER A 224 -4.74 -21.23 24.41
CA SER A 224 -6.15 -21.16 24.84
C SER A 224 -7.06 -20.66 23.73
N ASP A 225 -6.69 -19.53 23.10
CA ASP A 225 -7.53 -18.87 22.11
C ASP A 225 -7.62 -19.67 20.81
N VAL A 226 -6.52 -20.29 20.40
CA VAL A 226 -6.52 -21.25 19.28
C VAL A 226 -7.42 -22.43 19.58
N LEU A 227 -7.25 -23.09 20.73
CA LEU A 227 -8.02 -24.30 21.07
C LEU A 227 -9.52 -24.02 21.23
N LYS A 228 -9.91 -22.85 21.74
CA LYS A 228 -11.32 -22.42 21.82
C LYS A 228 -11.97 -22.21 20.44
N SER A 229 -11.17 -21.97 19.40
CA SER A 229 -11.65 -21.80 18.03
C SER A 229 -11.83 -23.13 17.27
N VAL A 230 -11.48 -24.26 17.90
CA VAL A 230 -11.53 -25.61 17.34
C VAL A 230 -12.50 -26.47 18.17
N GLU A 231 -13.17 -27.42 17.52
CA GLU A 231 -14.05 -28.37 18.20
C GLU A 231 -13.26 -29.28 19.15
N ALA A 232 -13.83 -29.58 20.33
CA ALA A 232 -13.16 -30.38 21.35
C ALA A 232 -12.79 -31.80 20.85
N SER A 233 -13.62 -32.38 19.98
CA SER A 233 -13.35 -33.68 19.34
C SER A 233 -12.08 -33.65 18.47
N GLU A 234 -11.83 -32.57 17.74
CA GLU A 234 -10.63 -32.38 16.91
C GLU A 234 -9.39 -32.18 17.80
N VAL A 235 -9.51 -31.40 18.87
CA VAL A 235 -8.43 -31.27 19.86
C VAL A 235 -8.09 -32.64 20.48
N ALA A 236 -9.11 -33.45 20.80
CA ALA A 236 -8.92 -34.80 21.31
C ALA A 236 -8.20 -35.71 20.30
N TYR A 237 -8.56 -35.64 19.01
CA TYR A 237 -7.83 -36.36 17.95
C TYR A 237 -6.37 -35.91 17.83
N ALA A 238 -6.10 -34.60 17.91
CA ALA A 238 -4.74 -34.06 17.74
C ALA A 238 -3.80 -34.47 18.88
N LEU A 239 -4.33 -34.60 20.10
CA LEU A 239 -3.60 -35.05 21.30
C LEU A 239 -3.41 -36.57 21.37
N LYS A 240 -4.03 -37.34 20.46
CA LYS A 240 -3.94 -38.80 20.49
C LYS A 240 -2.53 -39.27 20.14
N GLY A 241 -1.92 -40.02 21.05
CA GLY A 241 -0.56 -40.56 20.89
C GLY A 241 0.55 -39.56 21.20
N GLN A 242 0.22 -38.35 21.66
CA GLN A 242 1.20 -37.39 22.16
C GLN A 242 1.73 -37.80 23.55
N PRO A 243 2.95 -37.38 23.93
CA PRO A 243 3.47 -37.48 25.29
C PRO A 243 2.53 -36.83 26.31
N ASP A 244 2.51 -37.35 27.54
CA ASP A 244 1.61 -36.85 28.58
C ASP A 244 1.93 -35.40 28.97
N GLU A 245 3.20 -35.00 28.93
CA GLU A 245 3.65 -33.61 29.11
C GLU A 245 2.96 -32.64 28.13
N ILE A 246 2.87 -33.03 26.85
CA ILE A 246 2.20 -32.21 25.82
C ILE A 246 0.69 -32.17 26.11
N LYS A 247 0.07 -33.30 26.43
CA LYS A 247 -1.36 -33.32 26.79
C LYS A 247 -1.65 -32.41 27.97
N GLU A 248 -0.84 -32.46 29.02
CA GLU A 248 -0.98 -31.61 30.21
C GLU A 248 -0.82 -30.13 29.89
N PHE A 249 0.12 -29.75 29.02
CA PHE A 249 0.28 -28.37 28.56
C PHE A 249 -0.98 -27.85 27.85
N PHE A 250 -1.51 -28.61 26.89
CA PHE A 250 -2.72 -28.22 26.15
C PHE A 250 -3.96 -28.19 27.05
N MET A 251 -4.07 -29.15 27.97
CA MET A 251 -5.15 -29.21 28.95
C MET A 251 -5.11 -28.03 29.92
N SER A 252 -3.94 -27.74 30.50
CA SER A 252 -3.77 -26.62 31.46
C SER A 252 -3.97 -25.25 30.81
N SER A 253 -3.79 -25.15 29.49
CA SER A 253 -4.10 -23.94 28.72
C SER A 253 -5.61 -23.67 28.60
N LEU A 254 -6.48 -24.66 28.83
CA LEU A 254 -7.93 -24.50 28.71
C LEU A 254 -8.60 -24.16 30.06
N PRO A 255 -9.73 -23.42 30.06
CA PRO A 255 -10.55 -23.26 31.25
C PRO A 255 -11.13 -24.60 31.75
N GLN A 256 -11.35 -24.74 33.06
CA GLN A 256 -11.84 -25.98 33.71
C GLN A 256 -13.06 -26.61 33.02
N ARG A 257 -14.04 -25.80 32.58
CA ARG A 257 -15.22 -26.31 31.89
C ARG A 257 -14.88 -26.97 30.55
N THR A 258 -13.95 -26.41 29.80
CA THR A 258 -13.52 -26.95 28.50
C THR A 258 -12.62 -28.16 28.68
N GLN A 259 -11.79 -28.19 29.73
CA GLN A 259 -11.00 -29.36 30.10
C GLN A 259 -11.87 -30.60 30.31
N ILE A 260 -12.99 -30.47 31.02
CA ILE A 260 -13.92 -31.59 31.28
C ILE A 260 -14.47 -32.13 29.95
N ILE A 261 -14.96 -31.24 29.07
CA ILE A 261 -15.49 -31.63 27.75
C ILE A 261 -14.41 -32.34 26.91
N LEU A 262 -13.19 -31.80 26.91
CA LEU A 262 -12.08 -32.40 26.17
C LEU A 262 -11.70 -33.78 26.74
N GLN A 263 -11.72 -33.96 28.06
CA GLN A 263 -11.48 -35.26 28.68
C GLN A 263 -12.52 -36.29 28.28
N ASP A 264 -13.80 -35.91 28.24
CA ASP A 264 -14.89 -36.79 27.81
C ASP A 264 -14.69 -37.21 26.33
N GLU A 265 -14.36 -36.26 25.45
CA GLU A 265 -14.05 -36.55 24.03
C GLU A 265 -12.83 -37.47 23.88
N MET A 266 -11.78 -37.28 24.70
CA MET A 266 -10.60 -38.14 24.69
C MET A 266 -10.93 -39.58 25.13
N GLN A 267 -11.82 -39.76 26.10
CA GLN A 267 -12.32 -41.08 26.51
C GLN A 267 -13.14 -41.75 25.41
N LEU A 268 -13.98 -40.99 24.69
CA LEU A 268 -14.73 -41.51 23.54
C LEU A 268 -13.82 -42.01 22.41
N LEU A 269 -12.63 -41.42 22.28
CA LEU A 269 -11.62 -41.80 21.31
C LEU A 269 -10.64 -42.88 21.83
N ASP A 270 -11.01 -43.63 22.85
CA ASP A 270 -10.18 -44.71 23.38
C ASP A 270 -9.82 -45.78 22.35
N GLY A 271 -8.62 -46.34 22.51
CA GLY A 271 -8.03 -47.27 21.55
C GLY A 271 -7.30 -46.62 20.36
N PRO A 272 -6.79 -47.45 19.43
CA PRO A 272 -5.99 -46.99 18.29
C PRO A 272 -6.83 -46.20 17.28
N GLN A 273 -6.33 -45.03 16.87
CA GLN A 273 -6.96 -44.20 15.83
C GLN A 273 -6.11 -44.17 14.55
N PRO A 274 -6.74 -44.01 13.36
CA PRO A 274 -5.98 -43.86 12.13
C PRO A 274 -5.08 -42.63 12.18
N ARG A 275 -3.78 -42.81 11.92
CA ARG A 275 -2.77 -41.73 11.90
C ARG A 275 -3.20 -40.52 11.05
N ARG A 276 -3.86 -40.76 9.92
CA ARG A 276 -4.37 -39.71 9.03
C ARG A 276 -5.36 -38.77 9.72
N LYS A 277 -6.20 -39.26 10.65
CA LYS A 277 -7.14 -38.42 11.40
C LYS A 277 -6.42 -37.52 12.40
N VAL A 278 -5.43 -38.08 13.10
CA VAL A 278 -4.59 -37.33 14.05
C VAL A 278 -3.85 -36.20 13.33
N GLU A 279 -3.17 -36.50 12.22
CA GLU A 279 -2.43 -35.51 11.43
C GLU A 279 -3.35 -34.43 10.84
N ALA A 280 -4.58 -34.80 10.41
CA ALA A 280 -5.56 -33.84 9.94
C ALA A 280 -6.04 -32.88 11.04
N ALA A 281 -6.28 -33.40 12.24
CA ALA A 281 -6.68 -32.59 13.40
C ALA A 281 -5.56 -31.66 13.86
N GLN A 282 -4.31 -32.14 13.90
CA GLN A 282 -3.13 -31.32 14.19
C GLN A 282 -2.98 -30.18 13.19
N LYS A 283 -3.10 -30.46 11.88
CA LYS A 283 -3.06 -29.45 10.83
C LYS A 283 -4.16 -28.40 11.01
N LYS A 284 -5.38 -28.82 11.34
CA LYS A 284 -6.51 -27.91 11.58
C LYS A 284 -6.24 -26.92 12.72
N ILE A 285 -5.57 -27.37 13.79
CA ILE A 285 -5.17 -26.51 14.91
C ILE A 285 -4.09 -25.51 14.49
N VAL A 286 -3.07 -25.97 13.75
CA VAL A 286 -1.99 -25.12 13.22
C VAL A 286 -2.54 -24.06 12.26
N ASP A 287 -3.44 -24.45 11.36
CA ASP A 287 -4.11 -23.54 10.43
C ASP A 287 -4.89 -22.46 11.18
N LYS A 288 -5.57 -22.82 12.28
CA LYS A 288 -6.27 -21.85 13.14
C LYS A 288 -5.33 -20.91 13.88
N ALA A 289 -4.17 -21.39 14.34
CA ALA A 289 -3.15 -20.51 14.91
C ALA A 289 -2.67 -19.47 13.89
N ARG A 290 -2.40 -19.89 12.66
CA ARG A 290 -2.00 -18.98 11.56
C ARG A 290 -3.11 -18.01 11.16
N GLU A 291 -4.38 -18.40 11.25
CA GLU A 291 -5.51 -17.50 11.01
C GLU A 291 -5.54 -16.37 12.06
N LEU A 292 -5.39 -16.72 13.34
CA LEU A 292 -5.34 -15.73 14.43
C LEU A 292 -4.11 -14.82 14.37
N GLU A 293 -2.98 -15.32 13.88
CA GLU A 293 -1.80 -14.51 13.58
C GLU A 293 -2.11 -13.48 12.48
N LYS A 294 -2.74 -13.90 11.38
CA LYS A 294 -3.14 -13.00 10.27
C LYS A 294 -4.13 -11.92 10.69
N GLU A 295 -4.96 -12.20 11.71
CA GLU A 295 -5.83 -11.19 12.35
C GLU A 295 -5.04 -10.16 13.18
N GLY A 296 -3.73 -10.34 13.36
CA GLY A 296 -2.86 -9.45 14.13
C GLY A 296 -2.94 -9.65 15.64
N ARG A 297 -3.49 -10.78 16.12
CA ARG A 297 -3.63 -11.04 17.56
C ARG A 297 -2.30 -11.32 18.26
N PHE A 298 -1.36 -11.90 17.52
CA PHE A 298 0.01 -12.17 17.94
C PHE A 298 0.88 -12.34 16.68
N ARG A 299 2.20 -12.46 16.86
CA ARG A 299 3.15 -12.80 15.79
C ARG A 299 3.82 -14.11 16.15
N LEU A 300 3.86 -15.08 15.24
CA LEU A 300 4.54 -16.35 15.52
C LEU A 300 6.05 -16.15 15.66
N GLU A 301 6.63 -15.25 14.87
CA GLU A 301 8.07 -14.92 14.86
C GLU A 301 8.61 -14.63 16.27
N ASP A 302 7.85 -13.88 17.08
CA ASP A 302 8.23 -13.49 18.45
C ASP A 302 8.49 -14.70 19.38
N PHE A 303 7.96 -15.87 19.05
CA PHE A 303 8.05 -17.09 19.86
C PHE A 303 8.91 -18.19 19.22
N MET A 304 9.28 -18.02 17.95
CA MET A 304 10.06 -19.00 17.19
C MET A 304 11.57 -18.74 17.27
N ASP A 305 11.98 -17.58 17.82
CA ASP A 305 13.38 -17.13 17.92
C ASP A 305 14.14 -17.57 19.18
N ALA A 306 13.48 -18.28 20.11
CA ALA A 306 14.14 -18.81 21.31
C ALA A 306 14.45 -20.31 21.12
N ASP A 307 15.62 -20.60 20.57
CA ASP A 307 16.53 -21.68 21.00
C ASP A 307 17.55 -22.02 19.90
N PHE A 308 18.67 -21.29 19.82
CA PHE A 308 19.92 -21.83 19.21
C PHE A 308 21.16 -21.14 19.80
N ILE A 309 21.43 -21.38 21.09
CA ILE A 309 22.80 -21.52 21.59
C ILE A 309 22.86 -22.83 22.38
N GLU A 310 23.37 -23.87 21.74
CA GLU A 310 24.28 -24.82 22.36
C GLU A 310 25.50 -24.99 21.44
#